data_AF-A0A9D4UG13-F1
#
_entry.id   AF-A0A9D4UG13-F1
#
_cell.length_a   1.000
_cell.length_b   1.000
_cell.length_c   1.000
_cell.angle_alpha   90.00
_cell.angle_beta   90.00
_cell.angle_gamma   90.00
#
_symmetry.space_group_name_H-M   'P 1'
#
loop_
_entity.id
_entity.type
_entity.pdbx_description
1 polymer ?
#
loop_
_entity_poly.entity_id
_entity_poly.type
_entity_poly.pdbx_seq_one_letter_code
_entity_poly.pdbx_strand_id
1 'polypeptide(L)'
;GNYRVLLLSLSLSVSWLHSRCTCNLRMMVGITEAMLKRRAEHNDGVLYTLEELVLQEEGLDKIDKILGTLCPHLKHLYMPNNLIPRIENLNRLKELQYLNLALNNITKLFNREPMPRLARLPLVYYSHTPWLKETRWG
;
A
#
# COMPACT_ATOMS: atom_id res chain seq x y z
N GLY A 1 -56.52 1.06 28.13
CA GLY A 1 -57.13 0.79 26.82
C GLY A 1 -56.34 1.50 25.75
N ASN A 2 -55.91 0.73 24.75
CA ASN A 2 -55.48 1.14 23.41
C ASN A 2 -54.10 1.78 23.23
N TYR A 3 -53.12 0.89 23.15
CA TYR A 3 -52.02 0.98 22.18
C TYR A 3 -52.60 1.13 20.76
N ARG A 4 -52.20 2.16 20.03
CA ARG A 4 -52.41 2.26 18.58
C ARG A 4 -51.10 2.66 17.91
N VAL A 5 -50.38 1.63 17.47
CA VAL A 5 -49.46 1.68 16.35
C VAL A 5 -50.29 1.70 15.07
N LEU A 6 -49.90 2.52 14.08
CA LEU A 6 -50.03 2.35 12.61
C LEU A 6 -49.58 3.70 11.98
N LEU A 7 -48.30 3.85 11.63
CA LEU A 7 -47.69 3.63 10.30
C LEU A 7 -48.19 4.55 9.17
N LEU A 8 -47.20 5.23 8.56
CA LEU A 8 -47.11 5.78 7.19
C LEU A 8 -47.56 7.23 6.93
N SER A 9 -46.58 8.13 6.90
CA SER A 9 -46.43 9.08 5.79
C SER A 9 -44.95 9.39 5.57
N LEU A 10 -44.39 8.84 4.49
CA LEU A 10 -43.08 9.25 3.94
C LEU A 10 -43.18 10.71 3.47
N SER A 11 -42.50 11.62 4.16
CA SER A 11 -42.13 12.92 3.58
C SER A 11 -40.62 12.97 3.43
N LEU A 12 -40.16 12.83 2.19
CA LEU A 12 -38.82 13.25 1.78
C LEU A 12 -38.66 14.74 2.09
N SER A 13 -37.75 15.08 3.00
CA SER A 13 -37.08 16.37 2.98
C SER A 13 -35.64 16.20 3.43
N VAL A 14 -34.74 16.40 2.48
CA VAL A 14 -33.31 16.55 2.66
C VAL A 14 -33.06 17.79 3.53
N SER A 15 -32.30 17.68 4.61
CA SER A 15 -31.27 18.65 5.02
C SER A 15 -30.62 18.28 6.36
N TRP A 16 -29.34 17.91 6.26
CA TRP A 16 -28.22 18.40 7.09
C TRP A 16 -28.22 18.24 8.63
N LEU A 17 -27.02 17.88 9.11
CA LEU A 17 -26.53 17.80 10.50
C LEU A 17 -26.99 16.62 11.37
N HIS A 18 -26.18 15.56 11.35
CA HIS A 18 -25.38 15.29 12.54
C HIS A 18 -23.92 15.13 12.13
N SER A 19 -23.09 16.01 12.68
CA SER A 19 -21.64 16.06 12.55
C SER A 19 -21.03 14.67 12.79
N ARG A 20 -20.68 13.97 11.71
CA ARG A 20 -19.56 13.02 11.73
C ARG A 20 -18.27 13.82 11.81
N CYS A 21 -17.97 14.36 12.98
CA CYS A 21 -16.58 14.61 13.36
C CYS A 21 -15.93 13.26 13.67
N THR A 22 -15.76 12.42 12.63
CA THR A 22 -14.68 11.45 12.67
C THR A 22 -13.43 12.27 12.41
N CYS A 23 -12.81 12.77 13.48
CA CYS A 23 -11.42 13.18 13.44
C CYS A 23 -10.68 12.00 12.81
N ASN A 24 -10.29 12.18 11.55
CA ASN A 24 -9.69 11.15 10.72
C ASN A 24 -8.25 10.98 11.23
N LEU A 25 -8.11 10.41 12.43
CA LEU A 25 -6.87 9.81 12.91
C LEU A 25 -6.63 8.63 11.98
N ARG A 26 -6.09 8.93 10.81
CA ARG A 26 -5.68 7.96 9.82
C ARG A 26 -4.60 7.13 10.52
N MET A 27 -4.99 5.96 11.03
CA MET A 27 -4.05 5.02 11.62
C MET A 27 -3.04 4.69 10.54
N MET A 28 -1.79 5.08 10.78
CA MET A 28 -0.69 4.82 9.86
C MET A 28 -0.41 3.32 9.88
N VAL A 29 -0.55 2.65 8.74
CA VAL A 29 -0.30 1.20 8.64
C VAL A 29 1.06 0.99 7.99
N GLY A 30 2.05 0.72 8.83
CA GLY A 30 3.39 0.34 8.40
C GLY A 30 3.52 -1.18 8.21
N ILE A 31 4.49 -1.58 7.40
CA ILE A 31 4.87 -2.98 7.23
C ILE A 31 5.47 -3.49 8.55
N THR A 32 4.92 -4.58 9.10
CA THR A 32 5.42 -5.21 10.32
C THR A 32 6.00 -6.59 10.04
N GLU A 33 6.94 -7.06 10.88
CA GLU A 33 7.50 -8.41 10.77
C GLU A 33 6.42 -9.49 10.86
N ALA A 34 5.41 -9.31 11.71
CA ALA A 34 4.30 -10.24 11.84
C ALA A 34 3.51 -10.39 10.52
N MET A 35 3.27 -9.29 9.81
CA MET A 35 2.63 -9.32 8.48
C MET A 35 3.50 -10.09 7.48
N LEU A 36 4.81 -9.83 7.47
CA LEU A 36 5.75 -10.53 6.58
C LEU A 36 5.78 -12.03 6.85
N LYS A 37 5.84 -12.45 8.12
CA LYS A 37 5.86 -13.87 8.49
C LYS A 37 4.58 -14.59 8.06
N ARG A 38 3.42 -13.96 8.20
CA ARG A 38 2.14 -14.51 7.69
C ARG A 38 2.17 -14.74 6.19
N ARG A 39 2.78 -13.83 5.43
CA ARG A 39 2.90 -13.97 3.97
C ARG A 39 3.97 -14.98 3.56
N ALA A 40 4.96 -15.23 4.41
CA ALA A 40 6.01 -16.21 4.23
C ALA A 40 5.68 -17.59 4.83
N GLU A 41 4.43 -17.88 5.21
CA GLU A 41 4.04 -19.18 5.78
C GLU A 41 4.41 -20.36 4.87
N HIS A 42 4.31 -20.17 3.55
CA HIS A 42 4.73 -21.17 2.54
C HIS A 42 6.25 -21.32 2.41
N ASN A 43 7.04 -20.45 3.06
CA ASN A 43 8.49 -20.47 3.09
C ASN A 43 9.00 -20.75 4.53
N ASP A 44 8.28 -21.59 5.28
CA ASP A 44 8.54 -21.93 6.69
C ASP A 44 8.65 -20.69 7.62
N GLY A 45 8.05 -19.57 7.23
CA GLY A 45 8.18 -18.29 7.94
C GLY A 45 9.57 -17.66 7.86
N VAL A 46 10.47 -18.19 7.03
CA VAL A 46 11.82 -17.68 6.83
C VAL A 46 11.76 -16.48 5.89
N LEU A 47 12.01 -15.29 6.43
CA LEU A 47 12.00 -14.05 5.64
C LEU A 47 13.26 -13.85 4.83
N TYR A 48 14.39 -14.38 5.31
CA TYR A 48 15.70 -14.13 4.74
C TYR A 48 15.79 -14.62 3.29
N THR A 49 15.26 -15.82 3.01
CA THR A 49 15.27 -16.47 1.69
C THR A 49 14.06 -16.10 0.84
N LEU A 50 13.19 -15.21 1.31
CA LEU A 50 11.95 -14.87 0.62
C LEU A 50 12.26 -14.11 -0.66
N GLU A 51 11.89 -14.69 -1.80
CA GLU A 51 12.10 -14.08 -3.12
C GLU A 51 10.87 -13.29 -3.60
N GLU A 52 9.67 -13.66 -3.14
CA GLU A 52 8.41 -13.07 -3.57
C GLU A 52 7.56 -12.67 -2.38
N LEU A 53 7.03 -11.44 -2.40
CA LEU A 53 6.18 -10.90 -1.35
C LEU A 53 4.97 -10.19 -1.95
N VAL A 54 3.79 -10.60 -1.48
CA VAL A 54 2.50 -10.01 -1.86
C VAL A 54 1.83 -9.38 -0.64
N LEU A 55 1.67 -8.06 -0.69
CA LEU A 55 0.98 -7.23 0.31
C LEU A 55 -0.14 -6.44 -0.37
N GLN A 56 -1.23 -7.13 -0.71
CA GLN A 56 -2.41 -6.51 -1.30
C GLN A 56 -3.41 -6.10 -0.22
N GLU A 57 -4.00 -4.90 -0.37
CA GLU A 57 -5.12 -4.44 0.47
C GLU A 57 -4.81 -4.34 1.96
N GLU A 58 -3.54 -4.10 2.29
CA GLU A 58 -3.06 -3.98 3.67
C GLU A 58 -3.21 -2.56 4.21
N GLY A 59 -3.70 -1.62 3.39
CA GLY A 59 -3.85 -0.22 3.78
C GLY A 59 -2.53 0.50 4.04
N LEU A 60 -1.41 -0.03 3.50
CA LEU A 60 -0.07 0.46 3.78
C LEU A 60 0.07 1.92 3.36
N ASP A 61 0.59 2.76 4.24
CA ASP A 61 0.79 4.19 3.96
C ASP A 61 2.25 4.56 3.73
N LYS A 62 3.18 3.60 3.91
CA LYS A 62 4.61 3.77 3.65
C LYS A 62 5.30 2.44 3.36
N ILE A 63 6.42 2.52 2.65
CA ILE A 63 7.35 1.41 2.48
C ILE A 63 8.39 1.51 3.62
N ASP A 64 8.44 0.50 4.48
CA ASP A 64 9.32 0.53 5.64
C ASP A 64 10.70 -0.11 5.33
N LYS A 65 11.76 0.43 5.94
CA LYS A 65 13.16 -0.05 5.80
C LYS A 65 13.36 -1.48 6.30
N ILE A 66 12.40 -1.99 7.08
CA ILE A 66 12.40 -3.36 7.58
C ILE A 66 12.44 -4.39 6.44
N LEU A 67 11.84 -4.10 5.28
CA LEU A 67 11.86 -4.98 4.11
C LEU A 67 13.29 -5.33 3.69
N GLY A 68 14.15 -4.33 3.54
CA GLY A 68 15.54 -4.54 3.16
C GLY A 68 16.43 -5.12 4.27
N THR A 69 15.90 -5.27 5.48
CA THR A 69 16.63 -5.88 6.61
C THR A 69 16.22 -7.35 6.79
N LEU A 70 14.94 -7.65 6.65
CA LEU A 70 14.40 -8.99 6.85
C LEU A 70 14.32 -9.83 5.56
N CYS A 71 14.11 -9.19 4.42
CA CYS A 71 13.95 -9.85 3.12
C CYS A 71 14.99 -9.32 2.11
N PRO A 72 16.30 -9.50 2.35
CA PRO A 72 17.35 -8.93 1.49
C PRO A 72 17.40 -9.55 0.08
N HIS A 73 16.88 -10.78 -0.09
CA HIS A 73 16.87 -11.54 -1.34
C HIS A 73 15.56 -11.40 -2.14
N LEU A 74 14.75 -10.39 -1.81
CA LEU A 74 13.46 -10.19 -2.47
C LEU A 74 13.64 -9.77 -3.93
N LYS A 75 13.10 -10.56 -4.86
CA LYS A 75 13.13 -10.34 -6.31
C LYS A 75 11.84 -9.72 -6.82
N HIS A 76 10.69 -10.11 -6.27
CA HIS A 76 9.37 -9.66 -6.69
C HIS A 76 8.59 -9.08 -5.52
N LEU A 77 8.18 -7.82 -5.64
CA LEU A 77 7.39 -7.12 -4.62
C LEU A 77 6.07 -6.63 -5.21
N TYR A 78 4.96 -7.17 -4.72
CA TYR A 78 3.60 -6.80 -5.10
C TYR A 78 2.92 -6.07 -3.94
N MET A 79 2.59 -4.80 -4.13
CA MET A 79 1.84 -4.02 -3.15
C MET A 79 0.65 -3.29 -3.78
N PRO A 80 -0.23 -3.98 -4.53
CA PRO A 80 -1.37 -3.34 -5.16
C PRO A 80 -2.42 -2.90 -4.14
N ASN A 81 -3.17 -1.85 -4.47
CA ASN A 81 -4.33 -1.38 -3.69
C ASN A 81 -3.96 -1.03 -2.23
N ASN A 82 -2.89 -0.25 -2.07
CA ASN A 82 -2.47 0.31 -0.80
C ASN A 82 -2.57 1.85 -0.83
N LEU A 83 -2.16 2.51 0.23
CA LEU A 83 -2.26 3.96 0.41
C LEU A 83 -0.90 4.65 0.31
N ILE A 84 0.09 4.00 -0.30
CA ILE A 84 1.48 4.47 -0.34
C ILE A 84 1.55 5.77 -1.17
N PRO A 85 1.91 6.92 -0.56
CA PRO A 85 1.93 8.20 -1.26
C PRO A 85 3.27 8.45 -1.97
N ARG A 86 4.34 7.72 -1.58
CA ARG A 86 5.73 7.91 -2.02
C ARG A 86 6.50 6.61 -2.00
N ILE A 87 7.45 6.48 -2.93
CA ILE A 87 8.37 5.34 -3.02
C ILE A 87 9.64 5.70 -2.26
N GLU A 88 9.97 4.96 -1.21
CA GLU A 88 11.17 5.17 -0.39
C GLU A 88 11.66 3.85 0.21
N ASN A 89 12.85 3.86 0.82
CA ASN A 89 13.42 2.71 1.56
C ASN A 89 13.70 1.42 0.76
N LEU A 90 13.68 1.47 -0.58
CA LEU A 90 13.98 0.31 -1.45
C LEU A 90 15.48 0.11 -1.72
N ASN A 91 16.35 1.02 -1.24
CA ASN A 91 17.79 1.01 -1.54
C ASN A 91 18.53 -0.26 -1.10
N ARG A 92 18.03 -0.93 -0.06
CA ARG A 92 18.63 -2.15 0.51
C ARG A 92 18.22 -3.42 -0.22
N LEU A 93 17.12 -3.37 -0.99
CA LEU A 93 16.71 -4.47 -1.85
C LEU A 93 17.59 -4.47 -3.09
N LYS A 94 18.78 -5.06 -2.92
CA LYS A 94 19.56 -5.62 -4.03
C LYS A 94 18.68 -6.73 -4.64
N GLU A 95 19.00 -7.43 -5.72
CA GLU A 95 18.12 -8.52 -6.24
C GLU A 95 16.67 -8.21 -6.67
N LEU A 96 16.03 -7.11 -6.24
CA LEU A 96 14.70 -6.70 -6.68
C LEU A 96 14.74 -6.50 -8.20
N GLN A 97 13.79 -7.14 -8.88
CA GLN A 97 13.65 -7.16 -10.33
C GLN A 97 12.27 -6.64 -10.74
N TYR A 98 11.25 -6.95 -9.93
CA TYR A 98 9.87 -6.56 -10.20
C TYR A 98 9.27 -5.82 -9.02
N LEU A 99 8.65 -4.67 -9.31
CA LEU A 99 7.91 -3.90 -8.32
C LEU A 99 6.55 -3.49 -8.89
N ASN A 100 5.48 -3.91 -8.21
CA ASN A 100 4.11 -3.52 -8.55
C ASN A 100 3.51 -2.67 -7.43
N LEU A 101 3.24 -1.40 -7.76
CA LEU A 101 2.61 -0.41 -6.91
C LEU A 101 1.26 0.07 -7.50
N ALA A 102 0.55 -0.83 -8.20
CA ALA A 102 -0.79 -0.54 -8.70
C ALA A 102 -1.72 -0.03 -7.59
N LEU A 103 -2.67 0.82 -7.98
CA LEU A 103 -3.75 1.32 -7.14
C LEU A 103 -3.26 1.92 -5.82
N ASN A 104 -2.12 2.62 -5.87
CA ASN A 104 -1.58 3.41 -4.76
C ASN A 104 -1.81 4.91 -4.98
N ASN A 105 -1.65 5.71 -3.92
CA ASN A 105 -1.88 7.16 -3.96
C ASN A 105 -0.59 7.96 -4.26
N ILE A 106 0.25 7.44 -5.16
CA ILE A 106 1.59 7.99 -5.43
C ILE A 106 1.46 9.37 -6.06
N THR A 107 1.68 10.40 -5.26
CA THR A 107 1.46 11.80 -5.64
C THR A 107 2.76 12.54 -5.94
N LYS A 108 3.91 12.05 -5.45
CA LYS A 108 5.23 12.67 -5.63
C LYS A 108 6.33 11.60 -5.68
N LEU A 109 7.15 11.62 -6.73
CA LEU A 109 8.43 10.90 -6.83
C LEU A 109 9.58 11.61 -6.09
N PHE A 110 9.29 12.42 -5.06
CA PHE A 110 10.33 13.14 -4.32
C PHE A 110 11.11 12.16 -3.43
N ASN A 111 11.99 11.43 -4.09
CA ASN A 111 13.09 10.72 -3.49
C ASN A 111 13.97 11.75 -2.77
N ARG A 112 13.93 11.76 -1.43
CA ARG A 112 14.90 12.53 -0.64
C ARG A 112 16.32 11.94 -0.77
N GLU A 113 16.42 10.67 -1.16
CA GLU A 113 17.68 9.97 -1.41
C GLU A 113 17.76 9.53 -2.87
N PRO A 114 18.90 9.70 -3.56
CA PRO A 114 19.06 9.14 -4.91
C PRO A 114 18.80 7.63 -4.87
N MET A 115 17.86 7.15 -5.68
CA MET A 115 17.55 5.72 -5.86
C MET A 115 18.06 5.23 -7.23
N PRO A 116 19.38 5.12 -7.44
CA PRO A 116 19.95 4.69 -8.71
C PRO A 116 19.50 3.28 -9.10
N ARG A 117 19.01 2.48 -8.14
CA ARG A 117 18.57 1.12 -8.37
C ARG A 117 17.13 1.03 -8.87
N LEU A 118 16.21 1.87 -8.39
CA LEU A 118 14.83 1.90 -8.91
C LEU A 118 14.82 2.26 -10.40
N ALA A 119 15.71 3.16 -10.80
CA ALA A 119 15.96 3.51 -12.20
C ALA A 119 16.42 2.29 -13.05
N ARG A 120 17.18 1.37 -12.45
CA ARG A 120 17.71 0.17 -13.12
C ARG A 120 16.81 -1.05 -13.02
N LEU A 121 15.64 -0.94 -12.38
CA LEU A 121 14.70 -2.06 -12.31
C LEU A 121 14.17 -2.35 -13.72
N PRO A 122 14.23 -3.62 -14.17
CA PRO A 122 13.78 -3.98 -15.50
C PRO A 122 12.28 -3.76 -15.68
N LEU A 123 11.49 -3.90 -14.61
CA LEU A 123 10.04 -3.77 -14.68
C LEU A 123 9.45 -3.16 -13.41
N VAL A 124 8.78 -2.01 -13.56
CA VAL A 124 8.03 -1.37 -12.48
C VAL A 124 6.64 -0.98 -12.97
N TYR A 125 5.61 -1.40 -12.25
CA TYR A 125 4.22 -1.16 -12.60
C TYR A 125 3.54 -0.21 -11.62
N TYR A 126 2.84 0.78 -12.17
CA TYR A 126 2.03 1.76 -11.44
C TYR A 126 0.70 1.91 -12.17
N SER A 127 -0.42 1.88 -11.46
CA SER A 127 -1.72 2.13 -12.10
C SER A 127 -2.16 3.55 -11.77
N HIS A 128 -2.67 4.28 -12.76
CA HIS A 128 -3.20 5.65 -12.63
C HIS A 128 -2.18 6.79 -12.48
N THR A 129 -0.94 6.62 -12.94
CA THR A 129 -0.07 7.76 -13.26
C THR A 129 0.20 7.79 -14.77
N PRO A 130 -0.59 8.55 -15.56
CA PRO A 130 -0.42 8.66 -17.02
C PRO A 130 1.02 9.01 -17.45
N TRP A 131 1.75 9.70 -16.56
CA TRP A 131 3.12 10.20 -16.74
C TRP A 131 4.22 9.14 -16.63
N LEU A 132 3.89 7.90 -16.26
CA LEU A 132 4.87 6.92 -15.81
C LEU A 132 4.92 5.66 -16.68
N LYS A 133 4.31 5.70 -17.86
CA LYS A 133 4.30 4.56 -18.79
C LYS A 133 5.63 4.33 -19.49
N GLU A 134 6.58 5.26 -19.44
CA GLU A 134 7.79 5.14 -20.24
C GLU A 134 8.97 5.96 -19.70
N THR A 135 9.48 5.59 -18.52
CA THR A 135 10.86 5.97 -18.16
C THR A 135 11.75 4.75 -18.27
N ARG A 136 12.30 4.53 -19.47
CA ARG A 136 13.63 3.95 -19.58
C ARG A 136 14.56 4.96 -18.93
N TRP A 137 14.94 4.71 -17.69
CA TRP A 137 15.93 5.53 -17.01
C TRP A 137 17.29 5.23 -17.64
N GLY A 138 17.70 6.09 -18.58
CA GLY A 138 19.06 6.16 -19.09
C GLY A 138 20.01 6.75 -18.07
#